data_AF-A0AAE6FX96-F1
#
_entry.id   AF-A0AAE6FX96-F1
#
_cell.length_a   1.000
_cell.length_b   1.000
_cell.length_c   1.000
_cell.angle_alpha   90.00
_cell.angle_beta   90.00
_cell.angle_gamma   90.00
#
_symmetry.space_group_name_H-M   'P 1'
#
loop_
_entity.id
_entity.type
_entity.pdbx_description
1 polymer ?
#
loop_
_entity_poly.entity_id
_entity_poly.type
_entity_poly.pdbx_seq_one_letter_code
_entity_poly.pdbx_strand_id
1 'polypeptide(L)'
;MTTGDTRHNPNTEMARRLNGIFKRSLDRKDAARAAAKEEAKKSKPKKKAEPAPDGHLDPNAPLNGVLAKGDNYARRGYTYLKAQDGRGVYRNFDHAHLREVRDMVKERAEFPGGPKENFNPTYTQQYPYAWEAHHMLPGSAFYYMMKDGNPAFTYKQLRLLLLSEYNINHGHNIINLPAEDWAVPVHALICHPSDHESYTMRVMDEMRKVSKRLQEVIDSGEPHGDLPESAFAALKKLEEQFWNFLVRLSRQIVAAKVAGVRYVGAGAEHVRYANKDGSAHYEWGSLW
;
A
#
# COMPACT_ATOMS: atom_id res chain seq x y z
N MET A 1 7.11 -4.15 -33.89
CA MET A 1 7.99 -3.10 -33.37
C MET A 1 7.71 -2.96 -31.89
N THR A 2 8.62 -3.45 -31.04
CA THR A 2 8.55 -3.40 -29.58
C THR A 2 8.97 -2.02 -29.12
N THR A 3 8.01 -1.11 -28.92
CA THR A 3 8.24 0.10 -28.13
C THR A 3 8.31 -0.32 -26.66
N GLY A 4 9.45 -0.87 -26.26
CA GLY A 4 9.89 -0.89 -24.88
C GLY A 4 10.14 0.55 -24.47
N ASP A 5 9.05 1.27 -24.21
CA ASP A 5 9.07 2.56 -23.55
C ASP A 5 9.53 2.28 -22.12
N THR A 6 10.84 2.33 -21.90
CA THR A 6 11.47 2.24 -20.58
C THR A 6 11.13 3.50 -19.80
N ARG A 7 9.87 3.60 -19.33
CA ARG A 7 9.32 4.79 -18.68
C ARG A 7 9.90 5.04 -17.29
N HIS A 8 10.73 4.14 -16.77
CA HIS A 8 11.47 4.31 -15.53
C HIS A 8 12.75 3.46 -15.53
N ASN A 9 13.79 3.94 -14.85
CA ASN A 9 14.96 3.13 -14.52
C ASN A 9 14.93 2.85 -13.00
N PRO A 10 14.36 1.71 -12.55
CA PRO A 10 14.28 1.38 -11.13
C PRO A 10 15.66 1.19 -10.46
N ASN A 11 16.75 1.20 -11.25
CA ASN A 11 18.12 0.93 -10.83
C ASN A 11 19.06 2.13 -10.95
N THR A 12 18.54 3.36 -11.07
CA THR A 12 19.42 4.54 -10.94
C THR A 12 20.19 4.48 -9.62
N GLU A 13 21.41 5.03 -9.61
CA GLU A 13 22.21 5.11 -8.39
C GLU A 13 21.44 5.82 -7.26
N MET A 14 20.68 6.87 -7.61
CA MET A 14 19.85 7.59 -6.66
C MET A 14 18.73 6.72 -6.09
N ALA A 15 17.99 5.98 -6.92
CA ALA A 15 16.94 5.06 -6.44
C ALA A 15 17.51 3.99 -5.50
N ARG A 16 18.67 3.42 -5.85
CA ARG A 16 19.38 2.44 -4.99
C ARG A 16 19.81 3.06 -3.65
N ARG A 17 20.32 4.30 -3.67
CA ARG A 17 20.71 5.04 -2.47
C ARG A 17 19.52 5.34 -1.55
N LEU A 18 18.40 5.79 -2.12
CA LEU A 18 17.16 6.05 -1.39
C LEU A 18 16.59 4.78 -0.76
N ASN A 19 16.47 3.70 -1.53
CA ASN A 19 16.04 2.40 -1.01
C ASN A 19 16.96 1.89 0.13
N GLY A 20 18.28 2.08 0.00
CA GLY A 20 19.24 1.77 1.05
C GLY A 20 19.01 2.55 2.36
N ILE A 21 18.61 3.82 2.28
CA ILE A 21 18.24 4.62 3.45
C ILE A 21 17.00 4.02 4.13
N PHE A 22 16.00 3.63 3.34
CA PHE A 22 14.76 3.08 3.87
C PHE A 22 14.97 1.73 4.55
N LYS A 23 15.79 0.84 3.97
CA LYS A 23 16.18 -0.43 4.59
C LYS A 23 16.87 -0.21 5.94
N ARG A 24 17.86 0.67 6.02
CA ARG A 24 18.52 1.00 7.29
C ARG A 24 17.53 1.56 8.33
N SER A 25 16.55 2.35 7.90
CA SER A 25 15.52 2.87 8.83
C SER A 25 14.65 1.74 9.39
N LEU A 26 14.25 0.78 8.53
CA LEU A 26 13.52 -0.40 8.95
C LEU A 26 14.34 -1.27 9.92
N ASP A 27 15.60 -1.55 9.59
CA ASP A 27 16.51 -2.35 10.43
C ASP A 27 16.66 -1.74 11.83
N ARG A 28 16.83 -0.41 11.93
CA ARG A 28 16.87 0.29 13.22
C ARG A 28 15.59 0.10 14.03
N LYS A 29 14.43 0.17 13.37
CA LYS A 29 13.13 0.02 14.05
C LYS A 29 12.92 -1.41 14.52
N ASP A 30 13.32 -2.39 13.72
CA ASP A 30 13.24 -3.81 14.10
C ASP A 30 14.22 -4.14 15.23
N ALA A 31 15.44 -3.60 15.21
CA ALA A 31 16.40 -3.70 16.31
C ALA A 31 15.86 -3.06 17.60
N ALA A 32 15.31 -1.84 17.52
CA ALA A 32 14.68 -1.17 18.67
C ALA A 32 13.50 -1.97 19.22
N ARG A 33 12.69 -2.60 18.36
CA ARG A 33 11.59 -3.48 18.77
C ARG A 33 12.10 -4.75 19.43
N ALA A 34 13.17 -5.36 18.91
CA ALA A 34 13.79 -6.53 19.51
C ALA A 34 14.36 -6.19 20.89
N ALA A 35 15.09 -5.08 21.02
CA ALA A 35 15.59 -4.57 22.30
C ALA A 35 14.43 -4.29 23.28
N ALA A 36 13.38 -3.60 22.85
CA ALA A 36 12.21 -3.33 23.68
C ALA A 36 11.48 -4.62 24.12
N LYS A 37 11.45 -5.68 23.29
CA LYS A 37 10.91 -6.98 23.70
C LYS A 37 11.80 -7.65 24.76
N GLU A 38 13.11 -7.56 24.62
CA GLU A 38 14.07 -8.09 25.61
C GLU A 38 14.05 -7.28 26.92
N GLU A 39 13.84 -5.97 26.86
CA GLU A 39 13.63 -5.11 28.03
C GLU A 39 12.25 -5.30 28.66
N ALA A 40 11.20 -5.49 27.87
CA ALA A 40 9.86 -5.79 28.37
C ALA A 40 9.80 -7.13 29.12
N LYS A 41 10.65 -8.09 28.75
CA LYS A 41 10.87 -9.32 29.53
C LYS A 41 11.55 -9.06 30.89
N LYS A 42 12.09 -7.85 31.13
CA LYS A 42 12.81 -7.45 32.35
C LYS A 42 12.14 -6.34 33.18
N SER A 43 10.98 -5.79 32.77
CA SER A 43 10.24 -4.61 33.36
C SER A 43 11.01 -3.27 33.26
N LYS A 44 10.47 -2.02 33.19
CA LYS A 44 9.17 -1.31 33.09
C LYS A 44 9.38 -0.18 32.02
N PRO A 45 8.35 0.40 31.38
CA PRO A 45 8.51 1.24 30.19
C PRO A 45 9.04 2.67 30.48
N LYS A 46 9.96 3.16 29.62
CA LYS A 46 10.43 4.56 29.61
C LYS A 46 9.49 5.47 28.79
N LYS A 47 9.32 6.71 29.27
CA LYS A 47 8.54 7.80 28.65
C LYS A 47 9.08 8.16 27.26
N LYS A 48 8.16 8.39 26.30
CA LYS A 48 8.46 9.04 25.02
C LYS A 48 8.95 10.46 25.27
N ALA A 49 9.96 10.88 24.51
CA ALA A 49 10.50 12.24 24.51
C ALA A 49 9.45 13.24 23.97
N GLU A 50 9.44 14.44 24.56
CA GLU A 50 8.62 15.56 24.14
C GLU A 50 9.16 16.21 22.85
N PRO A 51 8.29 16.80 22.01
CA PRO A 51 8.72 17.47 20.78
C PRO A 51 9.51 18.75 21.08
N ALA A 52 10.44 19.10 20.19
CA ALA A 52 11.30 20.26 20.33
C ALA A 52 10.51 21.59 20.25
N PRO A 53 10.95 22.67 20.92
CA PRO A 53 10.18 23.90 21.09
C PRO A 53 10.24 24.86 19.89
N ASP A 54 11.18 24.65 18.97
CA ASP A 54 11.33 25.50 17.79
C ASP A 54 10.66 24.84 16.60
N GLY A 55 9.76 25.57 15.93
CA GLY A 55 9.03 25.14 14.72
C GLY A 55 9.90 24.88 13.50
N HIS A 56 11.19 24.60 13.66
CA HIS A 56 12.08 24.10 12.62
C HIS A 56 12.39 22.62 12.87
N LEU A 57 12.39 21.82 11.80
CA LEU A 57 12.65 20.38 11.90
C LEU A 57 14.06 20.13 12.44
N ASP A 58 14.16 19.62 13.66
CA ASP A 58 15.45 19.29 14.27
C ASP A 58 16.25 18.32 13.36
N PRO A 59 17.46 18.70 12.91
CA PRO A 59 18.32 17.86 12.09
C PRO A 59 18.76 16.57 12.80
N ASN A 60 18.65 16.51 14.12
CA ASN A 60 19.03 15.37 14.96
C ASN A 60 17.81 14.58 15.48
N ALA A 61 16.59 15.02 15.21
CA ALA A 61 15.39 14.31 15.66
C ALA A 61 15.34 12.86 15.11
N PRO A 62 14.83 11.91 15.91
CA PRO A 62 14.80 10.50 15.54
C PRO A 62 13.91 10.28 14.31
N LEU A 63 14.42 9.48 13.37
CA LEU A 63 13.70 9.09 12.16
C LEU A 63 12.78 7.89 12.47
N ASN A 64 11.56 8.17 12.92
CA ASN A 64 10.56 7.18 13.35
C ASN A 64 9.83 6.48 12.19
N GLY A 65 9.75 7.17 11.04
CA GLY A 65 9.01 6.74 9.87
C GLY A 65 9.62 5.53 9.16
N VAL A 66 8.78 4.78 8.46
CA VAL A 66 9.16 3.55 7.75
C VAL A 66 8.62 3.61 6.33
N LEU A 67 9.52 3.65 5.35
CA LEU A 67 9.19 3.68 3.92
C LEU A 67 9.63 2.40 3.18
N ALA A 68 10.34 1.49 3.86
CA ALA A 68 10.67 0.16 3.32
C ALA A 68 9.56 -0.85 3.62
N LYS A 69 9.33 -1.78 2.69
CA LYS A 69 8.49 -2.96 2.90
C LYS A 69 9.09 -3.83 4.00
N GLY A 70 8.29 -4.26 4.97
CA GLY A 70 8.72 -5.16 6.05
C GLY A 70 7.63 -6.19 6.41
N ASP A 71 7.99 -7.25 7.12
CA ASP A 71 7.28 -8.55 7.09
C ASP A 71 5.88 -8.60 7.73
N ASN A 72 5.46 -7.55 8.44
CA ASN A 72 4.21 -7.55 9.21
C ASN A 72 3.04 -6.81 8.54
N TYR A 73 3.24 -6.29 7.33
CA TYR A 73 2.22 -5.53 6.59
C TYR A 73 0.93 -6.31 6.35
N ALA A 74 1.01 -7.58 5.93
CA ALA A 74 -0.16 -8.42 5.69
C ALA A 74 -1.04 -8.59 6.93
N ARG A 75 -0.39 -8.89 8.08
CA ARG A 75 -1.09 -8.98 9.37
C ARG A 75 -1.73 -7.65 9.77
N ARG A 76 -1.01 -6.54 9.61
CA ARG A 76 -1.53 -5.20 9.95
C ARG A 76 -2.70 -4.79 9.06
N GLY A 77 -2.63 -5.10 7.76
CA GLY A 77 -3.73 -4.94 6.81
C GLY A 77 -4.97 -5.70 7.26
N TYR A 78 -4.83 -7.00 7.54
CA TYR A 78 -5.92 -7.81 8.08
C TYR A 78 -6.53 -7.22 9.36
N THR A 79 -5.71 -6.90 10.37
CA THR A 79 -6.20 -6.35 11.64
C THR A 79 -6.94 -5.03 11.43
N TYR A 80 -6.41 -4.15 10.56
CA TYR A 80 -7.06 -2.88 10.25
C TYR A 80 -8.40 -3.09 9.54
N LEU A 81 -8.44 -3.91 8.48
CA LEU A 81 -9.67 -4.23 7.77
C LEU A 81 -10.71 -4.84 8.72
N LYS A 82 -10.29 -5.69 9.66
CA LYS A 82 -11.18 -6.29 10.67
C LYS A 82 -11.78 -5.25 11.59
N ALA A 83 -10.96 -4.33 12.08
CA ALA A 83 -11.40 -3.23 12.92
C ALA A 83 -12.30 -2.22 12.17
N GLN A 84 -12.35 -2.28 10.84
CA GLN A 84 -13.13 -1.38 9.99
C GLN A 84 -14.24 -2.11 9.25
N ASP A 85 -14.65 -3.29 9.73
CA ASP A 85 -15.75 -4.07 9.14
C ASP A 85 -15.55 -4.39 7.65
N GLY A 86 -14.30 -4.68 7.26
CA GLY A 86 -13.93 -4.92 5.86
C GLY A 86 -14.06 -3.68 4.96
N ARG A 87 -14.17 -2.48 5.54
CA ARG A 87 -14.31 -1.19 4.85
C ARG A 87 -15.44 -1.16 3.80
N GLY A 88 -16.51 -1.91 4.04
CA GLY A 88 -17.65 -2.02 3.11
C GLY A 88 -17.36 -2.72 1.78
N VAL A 89 -16.21 -3.37 1.65
CA VAL A 89 -15.81 -4.13 0.45
C VAL A 89 -15.89 -5.62 0.73
N TYR A 90 -15.18 -6.09 1.76
CA TYR A 90 -15.03 -7.52 2.01
C TYR A 90 -16.26 -8.22 2.63
N ARG A 91 -17.31 -7.44 2.92
CA ARG A 91 -18.62 -7.94 3.40
C ARG A 91 -19.73 -7.69 2.39
N ASN A 92 -19.39 -7.12 1.23
CA ASN A 92 -20.36 -6.82 0.20
C ASN A 92 -20.38 -7.97 -0.83
N PHE A 93 -21.47 -8.73 -0.82
CA PHE A 93 -21.71 -9.84 -1.76
C PHE A 93 -22.88 -9.55 -2.70
N ASP A 94 -23.35 -8.30 -2.75
CA ASP A 94 -24.53 -7.89 -3.54
C ASP A 94 -24.16 -7.57 -4.99
N HIS A 95 -23.23 -8.35 -5.54
CA HIS A 95 -22.82 -8.24 -6.93
C HIS A 95 -23.74 -9.10 -7.82
N ALA A 96 -24.10 -8.58 -9.00
CA ALA A 96 -25.14 -9.14 -9.87
C ALA A 96 -24.88 -10.60 -10.31
N HIS A 97 -23.62 -11.04 -10.22
CA HIS A 97 -23.12 -12.29 -10.79
C HIS A 97 -22.95 -13.45 -9.81
N LEU A 98 -23.33 -13.28 -8.54
CA LEU A 98 -23.23 -14.33 -7.53
C LEU A 98 -24.58 -14.93 -7.13
N ARG A 99 -25.70 -14.67 -7.83
CA ARG A 99 -27.04 -15.07 -7.35
C ARG A 99 -27.15 -16.54 -6.90
N GLU A 100 -26.50 -17.48 -7.60
CA GLU A 100 -26.49 -18.91 -7.26
C GLU A 100 -25.44 -19.28 -6.20
N VAL A 101 -24.36 -18.51 -6.09
CA VAL A 101 -23.24 -18.75 -5.17
C VAL A 101 -23.41 -17.97 -3.86
N ARG A 102 -24.37 -17.03 -3.80
CA ARG A 102 -24.47 -15.95 -2.81
C ARG A 102 -24.58 -16.48 -1.38
N ASP A 103 -25.40 -17.50 -1.15
CA ASP A 103 -25.70 -17.95 0.21
C ASP A 103 -24.57 -18.84 0.76
N MET A 104 -24.02 -19.74 -0.07
CA MET A 104 -22.83 -20.54 0.27
C MET A 104 -21.56 -19.70 0.44
N VAL A 105 -21.38 -18.67 -0.39
CA VAL A 105 -20.28 -17.71 -0.28
C VAL A 105 -20.46 -16.84 0.95
N LYS A 106 -21.67 -16.36 1.26
CA LYS A 106 -21.90 -15.56 2.48
C LYS A 106 -21.53 -16.32 3.75
N GLU A 107 -21.87 -17.60 3.86
CA GLU A 107 -21.50 -18.41 5.05
C GLU A 107 -19.99 -18.62 5.21
N ARG A 108 -19.22 -18.63 4.12
CA ARG A 108 -17.79 -19.05 4.14
C ARG A 108 -16.80 -18.00 3.68
N ALA A 109 -17.23 -16.91 3.08
CA ALA A 109 -16.34 -15.94 2.43
C ALA A 109 -16.23 -14.62 3.19
N GLU A 110 -16.90 -14.48 4.35
CA GLU A 110 -16.76 -13.29 5.19
C GLU A 110 -15.28 -13.03 5.50
N PHE A 111 -14.80 -11.92 4.98
CA PHE A 111 -13.45 -11.44 5.22
C PHE A 111 -13.52 -9.96 5.64
N PRO A 112 -12.56 -9.50 6.44
CA PRO A 112 -11.97 -10.26 7.53
C PRO A 112 -13.03 -10.60 8.61
N GLY A 113 -12.89 -11.77 9.24
CA GLY A 113 -13.69 -12.15 10.43
C GLY A 113 -14.83 -13.15 10.22
N GLY A 114 -14.86 -13.86 9.08
CA GLY A 114 -15.74 -15.03 8.91
C GLY A 114 -15.39 -16.22 9.82
N PRO A 115 -15.99 -17.41 9.58
CA PRO A 115 -15.80 -18.61 10.38
C PRO A 115 -14.35 -18.84 10.80
N LYS A 116 -14.14 -19.38 12.02
CA LYS A 116 -12.79 -19.60 12.56
C LYS A 116 -11.96 -20.50 11.66
N GLU A 117 -12.58 -21.42 10.91
CA GLU A 117 -11.89 -22.25 9.93
C GLU A 117 -11.34 -21.43 8.75
N ASN A 118 -11.87 -20.23 8.50
CA ASN A 118 -11.42 -19.33 7.43
C ASN A 118 -10.20 -18.48 7.79
N PHE A 119 -9.61 -18.67 8.97
CA PHE A 119 -8.35 -18.05 9.31
C PHE A 119 -7.49 -19.03 10.09
N ASN A 120 -6.40 -19.47 9.47
CA ASN A 120 -5.38 -20.21 10.19
C ASN A 120 -4.85 -19.33 11.35
N PRO A 121 -4.72 -19.84 12.58
CA PRO A 121 -4.12 -19.12 13.71
C PRO A 121 -2.71 -18.56 13.45
N THR A 122 -2.04 -18.97 12.37
CA THR A 122 -0.74 -18.44 11.91
C THR A 122 -0.84 -17.21 11.00
N TYR A 123 -2.04 -16.66 10.75
CA TYR A 123 -2.30 -15.56 9.81
C TYR A 123 -2.01 -15.89 8.35
N THR A 124 -2.00 -17.17 7.95
CA THR A 124 -1.93 -17.51 6.54
C THR A 124 -3.22 -17.07 5.85
N GLN A 125 -3.05 -16.22 4.84
CA GLN A 125 -4.08 -15.63 4.02
C GLN A 125 -4.68 -16.71 3.09
N GLN A 126 -5.42 -17.70 3.61
CA GLN A 126 -5.71 -18.94 2.87
C GLN A 126 -7.20 -19.30 2.72
N TYR A 127 -8.11 -18.60 3.39
CA TYR A 127 -9.54 -18.92 3.30
C TYR A 127 -10.41 -17.64 3.14
N PRO A 128 -11.59 -17.74 2.49
CA PRO A 128 -12.10 -18.91 1.73
C PRO A 128 -11.19 -19.34 0.56
N TYR A 129 -10.22 -18.51 0.22
CA TYR A 129 -9.17 -18.74 -0.76
C TYR A 129 -7.94 -17.91 -0.40
N ALA A 130 -6.86 -18.08 -1.16
CA ALA A 130 -5.63 -17.37 -0.90
C ALA A 130 -5.77 -15.84 -1.11
N TRP A 131 -5.30 -15.03 -0.16
CA TRP A 131 -5.19 -13.57 -0.30
C TRP A 131 -3.73 -13.14 -0.32
N GLU A 132 -3.43 -12.06 -1.02
CA GLU A 132 -2.13 -11.41 -0.99
C GLU A 132 -2.32 -9.94 -0.57
N ALA A 133 -1.55 -9.51 0.43
CA ALA A 133 -1.57 -8.13 0.88
C ALA A 133 -0.83 -7.24 -0.12
N HIS A 134 -1.45 -6.13 -0.50
CA HIS A 134 -0.94 -5.18 -1.47
C HIS A 134 -0.81 -3.79 -0.85
N HIS A 135 0.33 -3.13 -1.03
CA HIS A 135 0.50 -1.73 -0.64
C HIS A 135 -0.17 -0.83 -1.67
N MET A 136 -1.13 -0.01 -1.25
CA MET A 136 -1.79 0.94 -2.15
C MET A 136 -0.83 2.05 -2.55
N LEU A 137 -0.05 2.58 -1.62
CA LEU A 137 1.15 3.37 -1.90
C LEU A 137 2.35 2.44 -1.81
N PRO A 138 2.88 1.92 -2.94
CA PRO A 138 3.99 0.98 -2.91
C PRO A 138 5.28 1.69 -2.49
N GLY A 139 6.17 0.95 -1.81
CA GLY A 139 7.46 1.50 -1.38
C GLY A 139 8.28 2.08 -2.53
N SER A 140 8.19 1.46 -3.72
CA SER A 140 8.84 1.93 -4.94
C SER A 140 8.47 3.37 -5.31
N ALA A 141 7.25 3.83 -5.05
CA ALA A 141 6.83 5.19 -5.35
C ALA A 141 7.63 6.26 -4.57
N PHE A 142 8.22 5.90 -3.43
CA PHE A 142 9.04 6.80 -2.62
C PHE A 142 10.49 6.93 -3.09
N TYR A 143 10.99 6.00 -3.93
CA TYR A 143 12.39 5.99 -4.36
C TYR A 143 12.62 5.81 -5.86
N TYR A 144 11.59 5.53 -6.65
CA TYR A 144 11.71 5.54 -8.11
C TYR A 144 11.89 6.95 -8.65
N MET A 145 12.47 7.02 -9.84
CA MET A 145 12.66 8.26 -10.59
C MET A 145 11.56 8.38 -11.63
N MET A 146 10.94 9.56 -11.72
CA MET A 146 10.00 9.88 -12.79
C MET A 146 10.75 10.17 -14.09
N LYS A 147 10.00 10.33 -15.19
CA LYS A 147 10.55 10.62 -16.53
C LYS A 147 11.42 11.89 -16.59
N ASP A 148 11.15 12.87 -15.74
CA ASP A 148 11.93 14.12 -15.64
C ASP A 148 13.22 13.97 -14.80
N GLY A 149 13.57 12.73 -14.42
CA GLY A 149 14.78 12.46 -13.64
C GLY A 149 14.67 12.86 -12.17
N ASN A 150 13.47 13.11 -11.63
CA ASN A 150 13.26 13.43 -10.23
C ASN A 150 12.31 12.44 -9.52
N PRO A 151 12.56 12.08 -8.24
CA PRO A 151 11.60 11.30 -7.45
C PRO A 151 10.32 12.11 -7.16
N ALA A 152 9.30 11.46 -6.60
CA ALA A 152 8.08 12.16 -6.18
C ALA A 152 8.34 13.14 -5.02
N PHE A 153 9.23 12.77 -4.10
CA PHE A 153 9.66 13.58 -2.96
C PHE A 153 11.16 13.84 -3.02
N THR A 154 11.55 15.08 -2.74
CA THR A 154 12.97 15.44 -2.58
C THR A 154 13.57 14.77 -1.34
N TYR A 155 14.90 14.75 -1.25
CA TYR A 155 15.58 14.20 -0.07
C TYR A 155 15.14 14.87 1.24
N LYS A 156 14.94 16.20 1.24
CA LYS A 156 14.48 16.95 2.41
C LYS A 156 13.07 16.54 2.82
N GLN A 157 12.17 16.38 1.84
CA GLN A 157 10.80 15.93 2.09
C GLN A 157 10.75 14.47 2.54
N LEU A 158 11.58 13.58 1.98
CA LEU A 158 11.71 12.21 2.47
C LEU A 158 12.21 12.17 3.91
N ARG A 159 13.15 13.04 4.29
CA ARG A 159 13.58 13.18 5.69
C ARG A 159 12.44 13.65 6.59
N LEU A 160 11.65 14.63 6.16
CA LEU A 160 10.43 15.08 6.86
C LEU A 160 9.45 13.91 7.07
N LEU A 161 9.19 13.10 6.04
CA LEU A 161 8.35 11.91 6.17
C LEU A 161 8.91 10.90 7.17
N LEU A 162 10.23 10.72 7.19
CA LEU A 162 10.91 9.85 8.15
C LEU A 162 10.92 10.40 9.57
N LEU A 163 10.75 11.71 9.78
CA LEU A 163 10.54 12.28 11.12
C LEU A 163 9.14 12.01 11.67
N SER A 164 8.16 11.88 10.78
CA SER A 164 6.79 11.52 11.16
C SER A 164 6.68 10.07 11.67
N GLU A 165 5.56 9.74 12.29
CA GLU A 165 5.20 8.37 12.66
C GLU A 165 4.65 7.54 11.47
N TYR A 166 4.72 8.07 10.24
CA TYR A 166 4.26 7.37 9.05
C TYR A 166 5.01 6.06 8.83
N ASN A 167 4.27 4.99 8.63
CA ASN A 167 4.83 3.67 8.41
C ASN A 167 4.08 3.01 7.28
N ILE A 168 4.69 2.92 6.10
CA ILE A 168 4.10 2.36 4.88
C ILE A 168 3.46 0.98 5.07
N ASN A 169 3.89 0.22 6.09
CA ASN A 169 3.38 -1.10 6.43
C ASN A 169 2.22 -1.07 7.45
N HIS A 170 1.64 0.09 7.76
CA HIS A 170 0.44 0.19 8.57
C HIS A 170 -0.79 -0.27 7.80
N GLY A 171 -1.80 -0.78 8.50
CA GLY A 171 -2.92 -1.46 7.84
C GLY A 171 -3.80 -0.57 6.95
N HIS A 172 -3.80 0.75 7.13
CA HIS A 172 -4.57 1.67 6.30
C HIS A 172 -4.04 1.75 4.86
N ASN A 173 -2.74 1.56 4.64
CA ASN A 173 -2.12 1.50 3.31
C ASN A 173 -2.23 0.11 2.64
N ILE A 174 -2.92 -0.85 3.26
CA ILE A 174 -2.99 -2.23 2.75
C ILE A 174 -4.39 -2.54 2.23
N ILE A 175 -4.44 -3.07 1.01
CA ILE A 175 -5.60 -3.77 0.46
C ILE A 175 -5.24 -5.24 0.29
N ASN A 176 -6.09 -6.15 0.75
CA ASN A 176 -5.92 -7.58 0.52
C ASN A 176 -6.65 -7.97 -0.77
N LEU A 177 -5.92 -8.53 -1.73
CA LEU A 177 -6.46 -8.93 -3.02
C LEU A 177 -6.48 -10.47 -3.10
N PRO A 178 -7.45 -11.09 -3.81
CA PRO A 178 -7.40 -12.52 -4.09
C PRO A 178 -6.06 -12.86 -4.77
N ALA A 179 -5.43 -13.96 -4.36
CA ALA A 179 -4.25 -14.49 -5.03
C ALA A 179 -4.61 -15.39 -6.22
N GLU A 180 -5.88 -15.81 -6.28
CA GLU A 180 -6.40 -16.76 -7.26
C GLU A 180 -7.49 -16.11 -8.11
N ASP A 181 -7.49 -16.42 -9.38
CA ASP A 181 -8.34 -15.80 -10.38
C ASP A 181 -9.82 -16.12 -10.18
N TRP A 182 -10.17 -17.38 -9.88
CA TRP A 182 -11.55 -17.81 -9.65
C TRP A 182 -12.22 -17.06 -8.49
N ALA A 183 -11.42 -16.51 -7.58
CA ALA A 183 -11.87 -15.82 -6.38
C ALA A 183 -12.16 -14.32 -6.59
N VAL A 184 -11.68 -13.74 -7.69
CA VAL A 184 -11.91 -12.34 -8.09
C VAL A 184 -13.39 -11.93 -8.07
N PRO A 185 -14.34 -12.73 -8.60
CA PRO A 185 -15.75 -12.36 -8.61
C PRO A 185 -16.39 -12.32 -7.22
N VAL A 186 -15.84 -13.04 -6.22
CA VAL A 186 -16.47 -13.22 -4.90
C VAL A 186 -16.63 -11.89 -4.16
N HIS A 187 -15.60 -11.05 -4.18
CA HIS A 187 -15.60 -9.72 -3.53
C HIS A 187 -15.54 -8.56 -4.53
N ALA A 188 -15.69 -8.87 -5.83
CA ALA A 188 -15.49 -7.94 -6.93
C ALA A 188 -14.17 -7.14 -6.82
N LEU A 189 -13.10 -7.84 -6.42
CA LEU A 189 -11.75 -7.31 -6.26
C LEU A 189 -10.84 -7.94 -7.32
N ILE A 190 -10.01 -7.12 -7.96
CA ILE A 190 -9.00 -7.63 -8.89
C ILE A 190 -8.05 -8.61 -8.17
N CYS A 191 -7.49 -9.57 -8.91
CA CYS A 191 -6.46 -10.47 -8.39
C CYS A 191 -5.21 -9.67 -8.01
N HIS A 192 -4.35 -10.19 -7.13
CA HIS A 192 -3.12 -9.52 -6.76
C HIS A 192 -2.16 -9.43 -7.96
N PRO A 193 -1.75 -8.22 -8.41
CA PRO A 193 -0.88 -8.08 -9.56
C PRO A 193 0.59 -8.35 -9.21
N SER A 194 1.30 -9.08 -10.07
CA SER A 194 2.76 -9.31 -9.95
C SER A 194 3.60 -8.09 -10.33
N ASP A 195 3.16 -7.32 -11.33
CA ASP A 195 3.80 -6.08 -11.82
C ASP A 195 2.77 -4.95 -11.88
N HIS A 196 3.20 -3.73 -11.58
CA HIS A 196 2.33 -2.57 -11.44
C HIS A 196 3.09 -1.25 -11.69
N GLU A 197 3.96 -1.22 -12.72
CA GLU A 197 4.70 0.00 -13.09
C GLU A 197 3.76 1.19 -13.38
N SER A 198 2.78 0.99 -14.26
CA SER A 198 1.85 2.07 -14.65
C SER A 198 1.02 2.57 -13.46
N TYR A 199 0.69 1.70 -12.51
CA TYR A 199 0.06 2.09 -11.24
C TYR A 199 1.03 2.90 -10.36
N THR A 200 2.27 2.44 -10.24
CA THR A 200 3.32 3.12 -9.46
C THR A 200 3.54 4.54 -9.96
N MET A 201 3.57 4.75 -11.29
CA MET A 201 3.73 6.09 -11.87
C MET A 201 2.54 7.00 -11.52
N ARG A 202 1.31 6.49 -11.58
CA ARG A 202 0.13 7.25 -11.15
C ARG A 202 0.19 7.60 -9.66
N VAL A 203 0.64 6.67 -8.81
CA VAL A 203 0.86 6.97 -7.38
C VAL A 203 1.88 8.10 -7.22
N MET A 204 2.99 8.05 -7.95
CA MET A 204 4.02 9.08 -7.90
C MET A 204 3.51 10.44 -8.38
N ASP A 205 2.66 10.50 -9.40
CA ASP A 205 2.03 11.74 -9.87
C ASP A 205 1.17 12.39 -8.78
N GLU A 206 0.36 11.61 -8.05
CA GLU A 206 -0.43 12.15 -6.94
C GLU A 206 0.44 12.48 -5.72
N MET A 207 1.48 11.70 -5.44
CA MET A 207 2.48 12.03 -4.42
C MET A 207 3.19 13.35 -4.72
N ARG A 208 3.42 13.70 -6.00
CA ARG A 208 3.97 15.01 -6.37
C ARG A 208 3.07 16.17 -5.98
N LYS A 209 1.75 15.99 -6.00
CA LYS A 209 0.82 17.02 -5.53
C LYS A 209 0.94 17.21 -4.01
N VAL A 210 1.16 16.12 -3.26
CA VAL A 210 1.47 16.19 -1.82
C VAL A 210 2.81 16.89 -1.60
N SER A 211 3.85 16.47 -2.34
CA SER A 211 5.19 17.06 -2.32
C SER A 211 5.15 18.57 -2.58
N LYS A 212 4.42 19.02 -3.61
CA LYS A 212 4.27 20.45 -3.92
C LYS A 212 3.66 21.23 -2.76
N ARG A 213 2.57 20.72 -2.18
CA ARG A 213 1.92 21.35 -1.01
C ARG A 213 2.85 21.41 0.21
N LEU A 214 3.61 20.34 0.45
CA LEU A 214 4.61 20.34 1.53
C LEU A 214 5.68 21.40 1.27
N GLN A 215 6.12 21.54 0.01
CA GLN A 215 7.09 22.56 -0.36
C GLN A 215 6.54 23.98 -0.18
N GLU A 216 5.28 24.23 -0.56
CA GLU A 216 4.61 25.53 -0.33
C GLU A 216 4.56 25.88 1.16
N VAL A 217 4.30 24.91 2.05
CA VAL A 217 4.33 25.13 3.50
C VAL A 217 5.75 25.40 3.99
N ILE A 218 6.75 24.63 3.53
CA ILE A 218 8.16 24.85 3.87
C ILE A 218 8.63 26.25 3.44
N ASP A 219 8.25 26.69 2.25
CA ASP A 219 8.69 27.95 1.66
C ASP A 219 7.96 29.17 2.27
N SER A 220 6.84 28.96 2.96
CA SER A 220 6.07 30.03 3.62
C SER A 220 6.82 30.71 4.77
N GLY A 221 7.84 30.05 5.34
CA GLY A 221 8.62 30.56 6.48
C GLY A 221 7.89 30.52 7.83
N GLU A 222 6.64 30.06 7.87
CA GLU A 222 5.87 29.86 9.11
C GLU A 222 6.46 28.74 9.97
N PRO A 223 6.24 28.73 11.31
CA PRO A 223 6.62 27.59 12.15
C PRO A 223 6.02 26.28 11.64
N HIS A 224 6.86 25.26 11.46
CA HIS A 224 6.52 23.96 10.86
C HIS A 224 6.33 22.83 11.88
N GLY A 225 5.97 23.15 13.13
CA GLY A 225 6.00 22.22 14.26
C GLY A 225 5.19 20.93 14.04
N ASP A 226 4.06 21.00 13.32
CA ASP A 226 3.16 19.89 13.01
C ASP A 226 3.24 19.43 11.54
N LEU A 227 4.26 19.89 10.80
CA LEU A 227 4.45 19.54 9.40
C LEU A 227 4.65 18.02 9.17
N PRO A 228 5.38 17.27 10.02
CA PRO A 228 5.47 15.82 9.89
C PRO A 228 4.10 15.12 10.01
N GLU A 229 3.27 15.55 10.95
CA GLU A 229 1.92 15.04 11.18
C GLU A 229 0.98 15.39 10.03
N SER A 230 1.07 16.62 9.52
CA SER A 230 0.36 17.08 8.33
C SER A 230 0.73 16.28 7.08
N ALA A 231 2.03 15.95 6.92
CA ALA A 231 2.50 15.10 5.84
C ALA A 231 1.94 13.67 5.96
N PHE A 232 1.89 13.11 7.17
CA PHE A 232 1.23 11.82 7.42
C PHE A 232 -0.26 11.89 7.07
N ALA A 233 -1.00 12.89 7.54
CA ALA A 233 -2.41 13.06 7.22
C ALA A 233 -2.66 13.14 5.71
N ALA A 234 -1.80 13.85 4.98
CA ALA A 234 -1.86 13.94 3.52
C ALA A 234 -1.62 12.58 2.84
N LEU A 235 -0.65 11.78 3.31
CA LEU A 235 -0.42 10.43 2.79
C LEU A 235 -1.60 9.49 3.10
N LYS A 236 -2.21 9.55 4.30
CA LYS A 236 -3.43 8.78 4.59
C LYS A 236 -4.58 9.18 3.67
N LYS A 237 -4.76 10.47 3.39
CA LYS A 237 -5.78 10.91 2.42
C LYS A 237 -5.50 10.35 1.03
N LEU A 238 -4.23 10.27 0.64
CA LEU A 238 -3.83 9.67 -0.63
C LEU A 238 -4.09 8.15 -0.66
N GLU A 239 -3.82 7.44 0.43
CA GLU A 239 -4.18 6.02 0.59
C GLU A 239 -5.69 5.79 0.44
N GLU A 240 -6.51 6.67 0.99
CA GLU A 240 -7.97 6.63 0.82
C GLU A 240 -8.39 6.83 -0.64
N GLN A 241 -7.74 7.75 -1.35
CA GLN A 241 -8.00 7.96 -2.77
C GLN A 241 -7.66 6.71 -3.59
N PHE A 242 -6.52 6.06 -3.30
CA PHE A 242 -6.10 4.84 -4.01
C PHE A 242 -6.94 3.63 -3.62
N TRP A 243 -7.40 3.53 -2.37
CA TRP A 243 -8.41 2.54 -1.96
C TRP A 243 -9.66 2.64 -2.84
N ASN A 244 -10.25 3.84 -2.91
CA ASN A 244 -11.47 4.07 -3.68
C ASN A 244 -11.25 3.84 -5.18
N PHE A 245 -10.10 4.25 -5.70
CA PHE A 245 -9.72 4.00 -7.09
C PHE A 245 -9.64 2.50 -7.40
N LEU A 246 -8.89 1.73 -6.61
CA LEU A 246 -8.71 0.29 -6.82
C LEU A 246 -10.02 -0.48 -6.66
N VAL A 247 -10.84 -0.17 -5.66
CA VAL A 247 -12.15 -0.80 -5.46
C VAL A 247 -13.09 -0.51 -6.63
N ARG A 248 -13.15 0.74 -7.10
CA ARG A 248 -13.99 1.11 -8.25
C ARG A 248 -13.52 0.39 -9.52
N LEU A 249 -12.22 0.44 -9.80
CA LEU A 249 -11.63 -0.21 -10.96
C LEU A 249 -11.88 -1.72 -10.91
N SER A 250 -11.72 -2.35 -9.75
CA SER A 250 -11.99 -3.77 -9.56
C SER A 250 -13.42 -4.14 -9.92
N ARG A 251 -14.40 -3.41 -9.39
CA ARG A 251 -15.82 -3.67 -9.70
C ARG A 251 -16.12 -3.56 -11.19
N GLN A 252 -15.53 -2.58 -11.88
CA GLN A 252 -15.72 -2.40 -13.32
C GLN A 252 -15.09 -3.53 -14.13
N ILE A 253 -13.88 -3.96 -13.76
CA ILE A 253 -13.17 -5.07 -14.41
C ILE A 253 -13.91 -6.39 -14.20
N VAL A 254 -14.31 -6.69 -12.97
CA VAL A 254 -15.07 -7.91 -12.65
C VAL A 254 -16.39 -7.93 -13.39
N ALA A 255 -17.14 -6.82 -13.41
CA ALA A 255 -18.40 -6.75 -14.13
C ALA A 255 -18.23 -6.98 -15.64
N ALA A 256 -17.23 -6.34 -16.26
CA ALA A 256 -16.92 -6.56 -17.67
C ALA A 256 -16.55 -8.03 -17.95
N LYS A 257 -15.70 -8.60 -17.11
CA LYS A 257 -15.25 -9.99 -17.23
C LYS A 257 -16.39 -11.00 -17.14
N VAL A 258 -17.25 -10.86 -16.13
CA VAL A 258 -18.44 -11.71 -15.99
C VAL A 258 -19.36 -11.59 -17.22
N ALA A 259 -19.49 -10.40 -17.78
CA ALA A 259 -20.25 -10.17 -19.00
C ALA A 259 -19.54 -10.68 -20.28
N GLY A 260 -18.37 -11.31 -20.16
CA GLY A 260 -17.61 -11.85 -21.30
C GLY A 260 -16.94 -10.78 -22.16
N VAL A 261 -16.79 -9.55 -21.65
CA VAL A 261 -16.20 -8.43 -22.40
C VAL A 261 -14.95 -7.87 -21.73
N ARG A 262 -14.06 -7.30 -22.54
CA ARG A 262 -12.86 -6.64 -22.04
C ARG A 262 -13.20 -5.25 -21.49
N TYR A 263 -12.75 -4.95 -20.27
CA TYR A 263 -12.77 -3.59 -19.76
C TYR A 263 -11.69 -2.73 -20.44
N VAL A 264 -12.09 -1.64 -21.09
CA VAL A 264 -11.21 -0.66 -21.75
C VAL A 264 -11.41 0.76 -21.20
N GLY A 265 -12.11 0.89 -20.07
CA GLY A 265 -12.39 2.18 -19.45
C GLY A 265 -11.19 2.75 -18.69
N ALA A 266 -11.38 3.95 -18.13
CA ALA A 266 -10.34 4.68 -17.40
C ALA A 266 -9.73 3.83 -16.28
N GLY A 267 -8.39 3.85 -16.21
CA GLY A 267 -7.61 3.17 -15.19
C GLY A 267 -7.29 1.71 -15.48
N ALA A 268 -7.84 1.13 -16.56
CA ALA A 268 -7.49 -0.22 -16.99
C ALA A 268 -5.97 -0.38 -17.06
N GLU A 269 -5.27 0.58 -17.67
CA GLU A 269 -3.82 0.64 -17.89
C GLU A 269 -2.94 0.43 -16.66
N HIS A 270 -3.49 0.62 -15.45
CA HIS A 270 -2.76 0.47 -14.20
C HIS A 270 -2.78 -0.96 -13.64
N VAL A 271 -3.61 -1.85 -14.18
CA VAL A 271 -3.77 -3.23 -13.68
C VAL A 271 -3.52 -4.21 -14.82
N ARG A 272 -2.22 -4.45 -15.08
CA ARG A 272 -1.74 -5.45 -16.04
C ARG A 272 -1.14 -6.63 -15.29
N TYR A 273 -1.51 -7.86 -15.66
CA TYR A 273 -1.02 -9.07 -14.99
C TYR A 273 0.06 -9.74 -15.81
N ALA A 274 1.24 -9.93 -15.22
CA ALA A 274 2.20 -10.91 -15.71
C ALA A 274 2.04 -12.20 -14.87
N ASN A 275 1.93 -13.35 -15.53
CA ASN A 275 1.98 -14.64 -14.82
C ASN A 275 3.33 -14.77 -14.10
N LYS A 276 3.32 -15.36 -12.90
CA LYS A 276 4.51 -15.49 -12.01
C LYS A 276 5.67 -16.26 -12.67
N ASP A 277 5.41 -17.05 -13.70
CA ASP A 277 6.38 -17.82 -14.48
C ASP A 277 6.93 -17.07 -15.71
N GLY A 278 6.43 -15.86 -15.99
CA GLY A 278 6.85 -15.04 -17.13
C GLY A 278 6.42 -15.59 -18.51
N SER A 279 5.63 -16.67 -18.56
CA SER A 279 5.26 -17.34 -19.81
C SER A 279 4.11 -16.65 -20.55
N ALA A 280 3.25 -15.93 -19.83
CA ALA A 280 2.18 -15.10 -20.40
C ALA A 280 2.52 -13.60 -20.28
N HIS A 281 2.48 -12.91 -21.41
CA HIS A 281 2.62 -11.46 -21.45
C HIS A 281 1.29 -10.78 -21.08
N TYR A 282 1.32 -9.98 -20.01
CA TYR A 282 0.37 -8.91 -19.71
C TYR A 282 -1.09 -9.15 -20.14
N GLU A 283 -1.76 -10.11 -19.49
CA GLU A 283 -3.21 -10.24 -19.62
C GLU A 283 -3.93 -9.27 -18.67
N TRP A 284 -5.07 -8.73 -19.11
CA TRP A 284 -5.81 -7.71 -18.37
C TRP A 284 -6.74 -8.35 -17.34
N GLY A 285 -6.70 -7.89 -16.09
CA GLY A 285 -7.67 -8.28 -15.07
C GLY A 285 -7.80 -9.79 -14.89
N SER A 286 -6.73 -10.45 -14.44
CA SER A 286 -6.57 -11.90 -14.53
C SER A 286 -7.85 -12.69 -14.25
N LEU A 287 -8.18 -13.47 -15.27
CA LEU A 287 -9.01 -14.67 -15.25
C LEU A 287 -8.82 -15.38 -16.60
N TRP A 288 -7.58 -15.64 -17.00
CA TRP A 288 -7.20 -16.63 -18.03
C TRP A 288 -5.76 -17.09 -17.78
#